data_AF-A0A4W5RCQ7-F1
#
_entry.id   AF-A0A4W5RCQ7-F1
#
_cell.length_a   1.000
_cell.length_b   1.000
_cell.length_c   1.000
_cell.angle_alpha   90.00
_cell.angle_beta   90.00
_cell.angle_gamma   90.00
#
_symmetry.space_group_name_H-M   'P 1'
#
loop_
_entity.id
_entity.type
_entity.pdbx_description
1 polymer ?
#
loop_
_entity_poly.entity_id
_entity_poly.type
_entity_poly.pdbx_seq_one_letter_code
_entity_poly.pdbx_strand_id
1 'polypeptide(L)'
;MACIQLAPQYILLGLAEALVTPSCSVISFHLTPSHIRGISLHFLTLSYGGGCFLGALIIQLLYLLSGGNWYPNTLHEGNLEHFFFFLAMLMTINTLVFCWISYRYLDLSVVQSRGVGSSLLAEKLLQYKTCLRFYDTMERSSTTASVETVL
;
A
#
# COMPACT_ATOMS: atom_id res chain seq x y z
N MET A 1 13.75 -37.27 7.98
CA MET A 1 12.68 -36.50 7.29
C MET A 1 12.73 -35.03 7.71
N ALA A 2 13.51 -34.17 7.04
CA ALA A 2 13.59 -32.73 7.36
C ALA A 2 12.52 -31.88 6.64
N CYS A 3 12.00 -32.36 5.50
CA CYS A 3 11.09 -31.58 4.64
C CYS A 3 9.78 -31.17 5.35
N ILE A 4 9.24 -32.04 6.22
CA ILE A 4 7.99 -31.77 6.96
C ILE A 4 8.21 -30.74 8.06
N GLN A 5 9.42 -30.63 8.61
CA GLN A 5 9.74 -29.65 9.66
C GLN A 5 9.94 -28.23 9.12
N LEU A 6 10.39 -28.08 7.86
CA LEU A 6 10.49 -26.78 7.20
C LEU A 6 9.16 -26.34 6.55
N ALA A 7 8.26 -27.27 6.24
CA ALA A 7 6.95 -26.99 5.66
C ALA A 7 6.18 -25.84 6.33
N PRO A 8 6.05 -25.75 7.67
CA PRO A 8 5.30 -24.67 8.31
C PRO A 8 5.88 -23.29 7.99
N GLN A 9 7.21 -23.15 7.93
CA GLN A 9 7.85 -21.86 7.63
C GLN A 9 7.55 -21.40 6.20
N TYR A 10 7.62 -22.30 5.22
CA TYR A 10 7.32 -21.98 3.82
C TYR A 10 5.85 -21.70 3.57
N ILE A 11 4.95 -22.44 4.23
CA ILE A 11 3.50 -22.21 4.14
C ILE A 11 3.15 -20.84 4.71
N LEU A 12 3.69 -20.48 5.88
CA LEU A 12 3.43 -19.19 6.51
C LEU A 12 3.95 -18.02 5.67
N LEU A 13 5.16 -18.17 5.12
CA LEU A 13 5.75 -17.17 4.24
C LEU A 13 4.92 -16.99 2.95
N GLY A 14 4.50 -18.10 2.33
CA GLY A 14 3.64 -18.05 1.14
C GLY A 14 2.28 -17.39 1.40
N LEU A 15 1.67 -17.67 2.55
CA LEU A 15 0.42 -17.02 2.96
C LEU A 15 0.61 -15.51 3.18
N ALA A 16 1.72 -15.11 3.81
CA ALA A 16 2.04 -13.70 4.03
C ALA A 16 2.21 -12.95 2.70
N GLU A 17 2.98 -13.50 1.76
CA GLU A 17 3.18 -12.93 0.42
C GLU A 17 1.87 -12.82 -0.38
N ALA A 18 1.03 -13.84 -0.30
CA ALA A 18 -0.27 -13.87 -0.96
C ALA A 18 -1.25 -12.80 -0.42
N LEU A 19 -1.13 -12.43 0.85
CA LEU A 19 -1.93 -11.36 1.45
C LEU A 19 -1.34 -9.96 1.18
N VAL A 20 -0.01 -9.82 1.22
CA VAL A 20 0.66 -8.52 1.11
C VAL A 20 0.59 -7.96 -0.32
N THR A 21 0.76 -8.82 -1.32
CA THR A 21 0.79 -8.42 -2.75
C THR A 21 -0.49 -7.70 -3.19
N PRO A 22 -1.71 -8.27 -3.01
CA PRO A 22 -2.94 -7.58 -3.37
C PRO A 22 -3.20 -6.37 -2.48
N SER A 23 -2.88 -6.45 -1.18
CA SER A 23 -3.10 -5.34 -0.24
C SER A 23 -2.31 -4.09 -0.63
N CYS A 24 -1.02 -4.22 -0.93
CA CYS A 24 -0.18 -3.11 -1.36
C CYS A 24 -0.63 -2.49 -2.68
N SER A 25 -1.12 -3.30 -3.62
CA SER A 25 -1.65 -2.84 -4.91
C SER A 25 -2.93 -2.02 -4.73
N VAL A 26 -3.89 -2.53 -3.94
CA VAL A 26 -5.16 -1.85 -3.65
C VAL A 26 -4.91 -0.55 -2.88
N ILE A 27 -4.05 -0.57 -1.86
CA ILE A 27 -3.69 0.62 -1.08
C ILE A 27 -3.04 1.68 -1.98
N SER A 28 -2.09 1.30 -2.83
CA SER A 28 -1.48 2.24 -3.78
C SER A 28 -2.50 2.82 -4.76
N PHE A 29 -3.45 2.01 -5.22
CA PHE A 29 -4.52 2.45 -6.12
C PHE A 29 -5.46 3.47 -5.45
N HIS A 30 -5.79 3.26 -4.17
CA HIS A 30 -6.66 4.14 -3.40
C HIS A 30 -5.98 5.43 -2.92
N LEU A 31 -4.69 5.38 -2.57
CA LEU A 31 -3.94 6.54 -2.11
C LEU A 31 -3.53 7.49 -3.26
N THR A 32 -3.53 7.00 -4.50
CA THR A 32 -2.97 7.75 -5.63
C THR A 32 -4.06 8.44 -6.47
N PRO A 33 -4.00 9.77 -6.65
CA PRO A 33 -4.92 10.48 -7.54
C PRO A 33 -4.78 9.97 -8.98
N SER A 34 -5.88 10.01 -9.74
CA SER A 34 -6.05 9.35 -11.04
C SER A 34 -4.94 9.62 -12.06
N HIS A 35 -4.29 10.79 -11.99
CA HIS A 35 -3.24 11.20 -12.92
C HIS A 35 -1.86 10.57 -12.68
N ILE A 36 -1.53 10.15 -11.45
CA ILE A 36 -0.19 9.61 -11.09
C ILE A 36 -0.20 8.13 -10.70
N ARG A 37 -1.31 7.43 -10.94
CA ARG A 37 -1.52 6.04 -10.56
C ARG A 37 -0.48 5.07 -11.16
N GLY A 38 -0.10 5.27 -12.41
CA GLY A 38 0.92 4.45 -13.07
C GLY A 38 2.29 4.58 -12.40
N ILE A 39 2.69 5.79 -12.03
CA ILE A 39 3.99 6.07 -11.38
C ILE A 39 4.06 5.41 -10.01
N SER A 40 2.97 5.44 -9.24
CA SER A 40 2.91 4.77 -7.94
C SER A 40 3.09 3.26 -8.04
N LEU A 41 2.52 2.62 -9.06
CA LEU A 41 2.68 1.17 -9.27
C LEU A 41 4.11 0.81 -9.66
N HIS A 42 4.74 1.59 -10.53
CA HIS A 42 6.16 1.40 -10.87
C HIS A 42 7.07 1.58 -9.65
N PHE A 43 6.78 2.58 -8.82
CA PHE A 43 7.51 2.80 -7.57
C PHE A 43 7.33 1.64 -6.57
N LEU A 44 6.12 1.08 -6.49
CA LEU A 44 5.85 -0.11 -5.66
C LEU A 44 6.70 -1.30 -6.12
N THR A 45 6.75 -1.57 -7.42
CA THR A 45 7.61 -2.63 -8.00
C THR A 45 9.09 -2.37 -7.74
N LEU A 46 9.54 -1.11 -7.86
CA LEU A 46 10.91 -0.74 -7.54
C LEU A 46 11.23 -0.99 -6.06
N SER A 47 10.29 -0.68 -5.16
CA SER A 47 10.43 -0.96 -3.74
C SER A 47 10.52 -2.46 -3.44
N TYR A 48 9.78 -3.30 -4.17
CA TYR A 48 9.89 -4.75 -4.05
C TYR A 48 11.30 -5.24 -4.43
N GLY A 49 11.85 -4.73 -5.54
CA GLY A 49 13.25 -4.98 -5.92
C GLY A 49 14.26 -4.43 -4.91
N GLY A 50 13.98 -3.26 -4.33
CA GLY A 50 14.75 -2.67 -3.24
C GLY A 50 14.79 -3.55 -1.98
N GLY A 51 13.70 -4.28 -1.71
CA GLY A 51 13.64 -5.28 -0.64
C GLY A 51 14.67 -6.40 -0.83
N CYS A 52 14.83 -6.91 -2.06
CA CYS A 52 15.87 -7.91 -2.37
C CYS A 52 17.29 -7.36 -2.15
N PHE A 53 17.54 -6.11 -2.54
CA PHE A 53 18.83 -5.45 -2.29
C PHE A 53 19.09 -5.26 -0.80
N LEU A 54 18.08 -4.83 -0.04
CA LEU A 54 18.17 -4.69 1.41
C LEU A 54 18.45 -6.04 2.08
N GLY A 55 17.84 -7.12 1.60
CA GLY A 55 18.15 -8.49 2.04
C GLY A 55 19.62 -8.85 1.85
N ALA A 56 20.18 -8.59 0.66
CA ALA A 56 21.60 -8.82 0.39
C ALA A 56 22.51 -7.96 1.28
N LEU A 57 22.15 -6.69 1.51
CA LEU A 57 22.86 -5.81 2.43
C LEU A 57 22.84 -6.32 3.87
N ILE A 58 21.70 -6.82 4.35
CA ILE A 58 21.58 -7.40 5.71
C ILE A 58 22.52 -8.60 5.86
N ILE A 59 22.58 -9.48 4.86
CA ILE A 59 23.49 -10.63 4.87
C ILE A 59 24.95 -10.16 4.90
N GLN A 60 25.31 -9.19 4.07
CA GLN A 60 26.66 -8.62 4.03
C GLN A 60 27.03 -7.95 5.36
N LEU A 61 26.09 -7.21 5.97
CA LEU A 61 26.29 -6.53 7.25
C LEU A 61 26.45 -7.53 8.39
N LEU A 62 25.67 -8.60 8.41
CA LEU A 62 25.81 -9.70 9.38
C LEU A 62 27.16 -10.41 9.22
N TYR A 63 27.60 -10.65 7.99
CA TYR A 63 28.92 -11.21 7.71
C TYR A 63 30.04 -10.32 8.27
N LEU A 64 29.94 -9.00 8.10
CA LEU A 64 30.88 -8.01 8.65
C LEU A 64 30.84 -7.94 10.18
N LEU A 65 29.66 -7.84 10.79
CA LEU A 65 29.49 -7.77 12.25
C LEU A 65 29.99 -9.02 12.96
N SER A 66 29.84 -10.16 12.30
CA SER A 66 30.21 -11.44 12.87
C SER A 66 31.72 -11.73 12.82
N GLY A 67 32.49 -10.93 12.07
CA GLY A 67 33.95 -11.07 11.99
C GLY A 67 34.42 -12.45 11.50
N GLY A 68 33.56 -13.20 10.81
CA GLY A 68 33.83 -14.58 10.35
C GLY A 68 33.54 -15.70 11.37
N ASN A 69 33.01 -15.41 12.57
CA ASN A 69 32.82 -16.43 13.62
C ASN A 69 31.41 -17.07 13.64
N TRP A 70 30.34 -16.37 13.23
CA TRP A 70 28.97 -16.93 13.24
C TRP A 70 28.56 -17.50 11.89
N TYR A 71 29.34 -17.23 10.84
CA TYR A 71 29.18 -17.80 9.51
C TYR A 71 30.48 -18.50 9.06
N PRO A 72 30.90 -19.60 9.73
CA PRO A 72 32.00 -20.41 9.22
C PRO A 72 31.57 -21.08 7.91
N ASN A 73 32.52 -21.29 7.00
CA ASN A 73 32.32 -21.92 5.68
C ASN A 73 31.80 -23.38 5.74
N THR A 74 31.51 -23.90 6.92
CA THR A 74 31.07 -25.26 7.19
C THR A 74 29.73 -25.25 7.96
N LEU A 75 28.66 -25.62 7.24
CA LEU A 75 27.26 -25.64 7.67
C LEU A 75 26.95 -26.60 8.85
N HIS A 76 27.96 -27.30 9.39
CA HIS A 76 27.82 -28.33 10.43
C HIS A 76 28.16 -27.82 11.85
N GLU A 77 28.87 -26.69 11.97
CA GLU A 77 29.27 -26.09 13.26
C GLU A 77 28.80 -24.64 13.43
N GLY A 78 28.29 -24.01 12.36
CA GLY A 78 27.79 -22.64 12.38
C GLY A 78 26.41 -22.54 13.02
N ASN A 79 26.30 -21.74 14.08
CA ASN A 79 25.09 -21.61 14.87
C ASN A 79 23.99 -20.80 14.14
N LEU A 80 23.36 -21.41 13.14
CA LEU A 80 22.34 -20.83 12.25
C LEU A 80 21.14 -20.24 13.02
N GLU A 81 20.89 -20.74 14.23
CA GLU A 81 19.80 -20.30 15.11
C GLU A 81 19.87 -18.80 15.42
N HIS A 82 21.08 -18.26 15.56
CA HIS A 82 21.30 -16.87 15.90
C HIS A 82 20.97 -15.93 14.73
N PHE A 83 21.26 -16.36 13.50
CA PHE A 83 20.86 -15.65 12.30
C PHE A 83 19.33 -15.59 12.20
N PHE A 84 18.66 -16.71 12.40
CA PHE A 84 17.19 -16.75 12.43
C PHE A 84 16.59 -15.89 13.54
N PHE A 85 17.21 -15.87 14.73
CA PHE A 85 16.76 -15.02 15.83
C PHE A 85 16.90 -13.52 15.50
N PHE A 86 18.01 -13.12 14.87
CA PHE A 86 18.20 -11.75 14.40
C PHE A 86 17.15 -11.34 13.34
N LEU A 87 16.90 -12.21 12.36
CA LEU A 87 15.84 -11.99 11.36
C LEU A 87 14.45 -11.89 12.00
N ALA A 88 14.15 -12.73 12.99
CA ALA A 88 12.88 -12.68 13.72
C ALA A 88 12.72 -11.37 14.50
N MET A 89 13.78 -10.89 15.16
CA MET A 89 13.78 -9.58 15.83
C MET A 89 13.56 -8.44 14.84
N LEU A 90 14.25 -8.45 13.70
CA LEU A 90 14.08 -7.45 12.65
C LEU A 90 12.64 -7.42 12.10
N MET A 91 12.06 -8.60 11.85
CA MET A 91 10.67 -8.73 11.39
C MET A 91 9.65 -8.24 12.44
N THR A 92 9.91 -8.52 13.71
CA THR A 92 9.07 -8.06 14.84
C THR A 92 9.08 -6.55 14.93
N ILE A 93 10.26 -5.93 14.85
CA ILE A 93 10.40 -4.45 14.84
C ILE A 93 9.67 -3.86 13.63
N ASN A 94 9.85 -4.43 12.43
CA ASN A 94 9.16 -3.98 11.22
C ASN A 94 7.62 -4.02 11.38
N THR A 95 7.10 -5.10 11.97
CA THR A 95 5.67 -5.27 12.21
C THR A 95 5.15 -4.27 13.25
N LEU A 96 5.92 -4.00 14.30
CA LEU A 96 5.56 -3.05 15.35
C LEU A 96 5.53 -1.61 14.80
N VAL A 97 6.52 -1.23 13.99
CA VAL A 97 6.54 0.05 13.27
C VAL A 97 5.36 0.16 12.32
N PHE A 98 5.07 -0.89 11.53
CA PHE A 98 3.91 -0.92 10.64
C PHE A 98 2.60 -0.77 11.40
N CYS A 99 2.45 -1.46 12.54
CA CYS A 99 1.27 -1.38 13.39
C CYS A 99 1.10 0.04 13.95
N TRP A 100 2.17 0.66 14.44
CA TRP A 100 2.15 2.06 14.88
C TRP A 100 1.70 3.00 13.75
N ILE A 101 2.33 2.87 12.57
CA ILE A 101 1.98 3.70 11.41
C ILE A 101 0.53 3.49 11.02
N SER A 102 0.04 2.25 11.04
CA SER A 102 -1.34 1.90 10.72
C SER A 102 -2.32 2.55 11.69
N TYR A 103 -2.06 2.50 12.99
CA TYR A 103 -2.89 3.20 13.99
C TYR A 103 -2.93 4.71 13.75
N ARG A 104 -1.78 5.31 13.45
CA ARG A 104 -1.68 6.75 13.18
C ARG A 104 -2.38 7.14 11.86
N TYR A 105 -2.25 6.30 10.82
CA TYR A 105 -2.94 6.51 9.55
C TYR A 105 -4.44 6.31 9.68
N LEU A 106 -4.91 5.36 10.48
CA LEU A 106 -6.33 5.16 10.74
C LEU A 106 -6.93 6.41 11.36
N ASP A 107 -6.30 6.95 12.40
CA ASP A 107 -6.71 8.20 13.06
C ASP A 107 -6.78 9.38 12.06
N LEU A 108 -5.73 9.57 11.26
CA LEU A 108 -5.70 10.59 10.21
C LEU A 108 -6.74 10.36 9.12
N SER A 109 -6.98 9.11 8.72
CA SER A 109 -7.95 8.76 7.69
C SER A 109 -9.39 8.97 8.16
N VAL A 110 -9.69 8.79 9.45
CA VAL A 110 -10.99 9.11 10.05
C VAL A 110 -11.23 10.61 10.02
N VAL A 111 -10.20 11.40 10.35
CA VAL A 111 -10.27 12.87 10.27
C VAL A 111 -10.40 13.34 8.81
N GLN A 112 -9.60 12.77 7.90
CA GLN A 112 -9.63 13.13 6.48
C GLN A 112 -10.89 12.65 5.77
N SER A 113 -11.44 11.48 6.11
CA SER A 113 -12.72 11.00 5.60
C SER A 113 -13.88 11.92 6.01
N ARG A 114 -13.85 12.47 7.22
CA ARG A 114 -14.84 13.47 7.65
C ARG A 114 -14.74 14.77 6.86
N GLY A 115 -13.53 15.21 6.52
CA GLY A 115 -13.29 16.39 5.69
C GLY A 115 -13.57 16.18 4.19
N VAL A 116 -13.10 15.06 3.64
CA VAL A 116 -13.27 14.66 2.23
C VAL A 116 -14.71 14.26 1.94
N GLY A 117 -15.40 13.58 2.87
CA GLY A 117 -16.82 13.30 2.74
C GLY A 117 -17.64 14.58 2.62
N SER A 118 -17.30 15.61 3.40
CA SER A 118 -17.92 16.93 3.29
C SER A 118 -17.58 17.63 1.97
N SER A 119 -16.32 17.60 1.53
CA SER A 119 -15.90 18.26 0.29
C SER A 119 -16.41 17.55 -0.96
N LEU A 120 -16.43 16.21 -0.98
CA LEU A 120 -16.92 15.39 -2.07
C LEU A 120 -18.44 15.50 -2.16
N LEU A 121 -19.17 15.51 -1.03
CA LEU A 121 -20.61 15.77 -1.03
C LEU A 121 -20.91 17.19 -1.54
N ALA A 122 -20.13 18.20 -1.13
CA ALA A 122 -20.27 19.56 -1.61
C ALA A 122 -19.99 19.68 -3.12
N GLU A 123 -18.96 18.99 -3.63
CA GLU A 123 -18.68 18.92 -5.07
C GLU A 123 -19.79 18.20 -5.84
N LYS A 124 -20.28 17.07 -5.34
CA LYS A 124 -21.38 16.32 -5.98
C LYS A 124 -22.67 17.13 -5.99
N LEU A 125 -22.96 17.86 -4.91
CA LEU A 125 -24.09 18.79 -4.86
C LEU A 125 -23.90 19.98 -5.81
N LEU A 126 -22.68 20.51 -5.93
CA LEU A 126 -22.38 21.60 -6.87
C LEU A 126 -22.54 21.13 -8.32
N GLN A 127 -22.02 19.95 -8.67
CA GLN A 127 -22.20 19.34 -9.98
C GLN A 127 -23.69 19.07 -10.27
N TYR A 128 -24.40 18.48 -9.31
CA TYR A 128 -25.84 18.26 -9.43
C TYR A 128 -26.59 19.59 -9.65
N LYS A 129 -26.28 20.64 -8.88
CA LYS A 129 -26.87 21.97 -9.01
C LYS A 129 -26.55 22.63 -10.36
N THR A 130 -25.36 22.41 -10.89
CA THR A 130 -24.93 22.94 -12.19
C THR A 130 -25.64 22.23 -13.34
N CYS A 131 -25.77 20.89 -13.25
CA CYS A 131 -26.56 20.09 -14.19
C CYS A 131 -28.04 20.50 -14.16
N LEU A 132 -28.61 20.69 -12.97
CA LEU A 132 -29.99 21.14 -12.80
C LEU A 132 -30.20 22.55 -13.38
N ARG A 133 -29.28 23.48 -13.12
CA ARG A 133 -29.29 24.83 -13.70
C ARG A 133 -29.21 24.80 -15.21
N PHE A 134 -28.35 23.94 -15.78
CA PHE A 134 -28.23 23.77 -17.22
C PHE A 134 -29.57 23.31 -17.83
N TYR A 135 -30.25 22.37 -17.18
CA TYR A 135 -31.56 21.88 -17.58
C TYR A 135 -32.64 22.98 -17.51
N ASP A 136 -32.67 23.75 -16.42
CA ASP A 136 -33.58 24.89 -16.25
C ASP A 136 -33.37 25.97 -17.33
N THR A 137 -32.12 26.29 -17.67
CA THR A 137 -31.83 27.19 -18.82
C THR A 137 -32.28 26.62 -20.16
N MET A 138 -32.17 25.31 -20.38
CA MET A 138 -32.68 24.69 -21.60
C MET A 138 -34.21 24.76 -21.68
N GLU A 139 -34.90 24.50 -20.58
CA GLU A 139 -36.37 24.56 -20.52
C GLU A 139 -36.86 26.00 -20.78
N ARG A 140 -36.20 27.01 -20.19
CA ARG A 140 -36.53 28.43 -20.42
C ARG A 140 -36.22 28.91 -21.84
N SER A 141 -35.15 28.40 -22.45
CA SER A 141 -34.82 28.64 -23.86
C SER A 141 -35.85 28.04 -24.81
N SER A 142 -36.35 26.83 -24.50
CA SER A 142 -37.40 26.17 -25.29
C SER A 142 -38.75 26.91 -25.23
N THR A 143 -39.08 27.52 -24.09
CA THR A 143 -40.31 28.33 -23.95
C THR A 143 -40.21 29.67 -24.68
N THR A 144 -39.04 30.34 -24.67
CA THR A 144 -38.86 31.57 -25.45
C THR A 144 -38.87 31.34 -26.95
N ALA A 145 -38.23 30.27 -27.44
CA ALA A 145 -38.24 29.91 -28.85
C ALA A 145 -39.66 29.54 -29.36
N SER A 146 -40.49 28.92 -28.51
CA SER A 146 -41.88 28.62 -28.84
C SER A 146 -42.79 29.85 -28.83
N VAL A 147 -42.45 30.92 -28.12
CA VAL A 147 -43.22 32.18 -28.11
C VAL A 147 -42.83 33.07 -29.29
N GLU A 148 -41.55 33.07 -29.69
CA GLU A 148 -41.04 33.81 -30.86
C GLU A 148 -41.49 33.22 -32.21
N THR A 149 -41.88 31.95 -32.24
CA THR A 149 -42.39 31.27 -33.46
C THR A 149 -43.91 31.34 -33.62
N VAL A 150 -44.63 31.83 -32.59
CA VAL A 150 -46.10 31.95 -32.58
C VAL A 150 -46.56 33.40 -32.76
N LEU A 151 -45.63 34.37 -32.75
CA LEU A 151 -45.88 35.79 -33.04
C LEU A 151 -45.45 36.15 -34.47
#